data_AF-A0AAW8KYB8-F1
#
_entry.id   AF-A0AAW8KYB8-F1
#
_cell.length_a   1.000
_cell.length_b   1.000
_cell.length_c   1.000
_cell.angle_alpha   90.00
_cell.angle_beta   90.00
_cell.angle_gamma   90.00
#
_symmetry.space_group_name_H-M   'P 1'
#
loop_
_entity.id
_entity.type
_entity.pdbx_description
1 polymer ?
#
loop_
_entity_poly.entity_id
_entity_poly.type
_entity_poly.pdbx_seq_one_letter_code
_entity_poly.pdbx_strand_id
1 'polypeptide(L)'
;YTEDGQTIPISALPDDFFSTNYFTDKLLSYLDSGKNSGKPFFAYAAYTAPHWPIQAPAEYREKYRGVYDVGYDSIRNARIARQKQLGIIPTNFDAAE
;
A
#
# COMPACT_ATOMS: atom_id res chain seq x y z
N TYR A 1 7.08 8.02 -14.24
CA TYR A 1 5.78 8.46 -13.69
C TYR A 1 5.15 9.45 -14.65
N THR A 2 3.84 9.63 -14.64
CA THR A 2 3.17 10.64 -15.47
C THR A 2 2.26 11.52 -14.63
N GLU A 3 2.20 12.80 -14.96
CA GLU A 3 1.30 13.80 -14.37
C GLU A 3 0.69 14.60 -15.52
N ASP A 4 -0.64 14.74 -15.55
CA ASP A 4 -1.38 15.41 -16.62
C ASP A 4 -0.99 14.97 -18.05
N GLY A 5 -0.75 13.66 -18.21
CA GLY A 5 -0.35 13.04 -19.48
C GLY A 5 1.11 13.25 -19.86
N GLN A 6 1.92 13.92 -19.05
CA GLN A 6 3.33 14.17 -19.29
C GLN A 6 4.22 13.27 -18.44
N THR A 7 5.29 12.74 -19.02
CA THR A 7 6.29 11.94 -18.30
C THR A 7 7.11 12.83 -17.37
N ILE A 8 7.13 12.47 -16.08
CA ILE A 8 8.03 13.05 -15.10
C ILE A 8 9.40 12.37 -15.23
N PRO A 9 10.47 13.11 -15.56
CA PRO A 9 11.81 12.55 -15.67
C PRO A 9 12.31 12.15 -14.28
N ILE A 10 13.15 11.11 -14.22
CA ILE A 10 13.71 10.60 -12.96
C ILE A 10 14.46 11.71 -12.20
N SER A 11 15.16 12.59 -12.90
CA SER A 11 15.89 13.74 -12.32
C SER A 11 14.99 14.80 -11.67
N ALA A 12 13.68 14.74 -11.88
CA ALA A 12 12.71 15.64 -11.25
C ALA A 12 11.98 14.98 -10.05
N LEU A 13 12.27 13.70 -9.77
CA LEU A 13 11.76 13.06 -8.57
C LEU A 13 12.56 13.54 -7.35
N PRO A 14 11.91 13.68 -6.18
CA PRO A 14 12.62 13.98 -4.92
C PRO A 14 13.69 12.94 -4.59
N ASP A 15 14.72 13.34 -3.86
CA ASP A 15 15.80 12.44 -3.42
C ASP A 15 15.28 11.32 -2.50
N ASP A 16 14.23 11.59 -1.74
CA ASP A 16 13.55 10.66 -0.83
C ASP A 16 12.34 9.96 -1.46
N PHE A 17 12.30 9.90 -2.80
CA PHE A 17 11.17 9.34 -3.54
C PHE A 17 10.82 7.91 -3.07
N PHE A 18 9.58 7.78 -2.59
CA PHE A 18 8.91 6.50 -2.39
C PHE A 18 7.50 6.58 -2.97
N SER A 19 7.14 5.67 -3.88
CA SER A 19 5.94 5.82 -4.72
C SER A 19 4.66 6.05 -3.92
N THR A 20 4.48 5.33 -2.80
CA THR A 20 3.29 5.46 -1.94
C THR A 20 3.19 6.86 -1.32
N ASN A 21 4.32 7.41 -0.85
CA ASN A 21 4.36 8.75 -0.28
C ASN A 21 4.09 9.79 -1.38
N TYR A 22 4.85 9.71 -2.48
CA TYR A 22 4.74 10.65 -3.59
C TYR A 22 3.31 10.72 -4.18
N PHE A 23 2.65 9.57 -4.39
CA PHE A 23 1.28 9.55 -4.87
C PHE A 23 0.29 10.14 -3.87
N THR A 24 0.50 9.91 -2.57
CA THR A 24 -0.34 10.49 -1.51
C THR A 24 -0.16 12.01 -1.47
N ASP A 25 1.08 12.49 -1.49
CA ASP A 25 1.39 13.92 -1.47
C ASP A 25 0.80 14.65 -2.68
N LYS A 26 0.86 14.02 -3.87
CA LYS A 26 0.21 14.55 -5.08
C LYS A 26 -1.31 14.63 -4.92
N LEU A 27 -1.95 13.56 -4.45
CA LEU A 27 -3.40 13.56 -4.24
C LEU A 27 -3.83 14.63 -3.22
N LEU A 28 -3.07 14.80 -2.14
CA LEU A 28 -3.28 15.87 -1.16
C LEU A 28 -3.14 17.25 -1.80
N SER A 29 -2.10 17.45 -2.64
CA SER A 29 -1.90 18.72 -3.35
C SER A 29 -3.06 19.04 -4.30
N TYR A 30 -3.63 18.04 -4.97
CA TYR A 30 -4.80 18.23 -5.84
C TYR A 30 -6.04 18.59 -5.04
N LEU A 31 -6.25 17.91 -3.91
CA LEU A 31 -7.35 18.22 -2.99
C LEU A 31 -7.24 19.66 -2.46
N ASP A 32 -6.05 20.07 -2.02
CA ASP A 32 -5.78 21.41 -1.51
C ASP A 32 -5.99 22.49 -2.58
N SER A 33 -5.57 22.23 -3.82
CA SER A 33 -5.77 23.16 -4.94
C SER A 33 -7.25 23.42 -5.23
N GLY A 34 -8.12 22.43 -4.98
CA GLY A 34 -9.56 22.51 -5.19
C GLY A 34 -10.37 22.95 -3.96
N LYS A 35 -9.76 23.12 -2.78
CA LYS A 35 -10.49 23.19 -1.49
C LYS A 35 -11.50 24.33 -1.39
N ASN A 36 -11.25 25.46 -2.06
CA ASN A 36 -12.11 26.65 -2.03
C ASN A 36 -13.03 26.75 -3.25
N SER A 37 -13.09 25.71 -4.10
CA SER A 37 -13.85 25.75 -5.36
C SER A 37 -15.37 25.64 -5.16
N GLY A 38 -15.82 25.19 -3.98
CA GLY A 38 -17.23 24.88 -3.72
C GLY A 38 -17.76 23.66 -4.49
N LYS A 39 -16.89 22.92 -5.19
CA LYS A 39 -17.25 21.74 -5.99
C LYS A 39 -16.80 20.46 -5.27
N PRO A 40 -17.51 19.33 -5.46
CA PRO A 40 -17.04 18.03 -4.99
C PRO A 40 -15.75 17.63 -5.72
N PHE A 41 -14.90 16.87 -5.03
CA PHE A 41 -13.66 16.29 -5.57
C PHE A 41 -13.83 14.79 -5.77
N PHE A 42 -13.39 14.28 -6.93
CA PHE A 42 -13.29 12.85 -7.19
C PHE A 42 -11.82 12.42 -7.06
N ALA A 43 -11.55 11.50 -6.14
CA ALA A 43 -10.21 10.97 -5.88
C ALA A 43 -10.11 9.51 -6.34
N TYR A 44 -9.07 9.18 -7.09
CA TYR A 44 -8.70 7.80 -7.39
C TYR A 44 -7.26 7.53 -6.95
N ALA A 45 -7.09 6.86 -5.82
CA ALA A 45 -5.80 6.51 -5.25
C ALA A 45 -5.37 5.10 -5.68
N ALA A 46 -4.67 5.01 -6.81
CA ALA A 46 -4.20 3.75 -7.39
C ALA A 46 -2.72 3.50 -7.04
N TYR A 47 -2.46 3.05 -5.80
CA TYR A 47 -1.11 2.74 -5.36
C TYR A 47 -0.48 1.58 -6.15
N THR A 48 0.84 1.64 -6.32
CA THR A 48 1.61 0.56 -6.96
C THR A 48 2.17 -0.45 -5.97
N ALA A 49 2.37 -0.06 -4.69
CA ALA A 49 2.67 -1.01 -3.64
C ALA A 49 1.45 -1.95 -3.40
N PRO A 50 1.65 -3.24 -3.06
CA PRO A 50 2.91 -3.92 -2.77
C PRO A 50 3.46 -4.71 -3.98
N HIS A 51 3.22 -4.25 -5.21
CA HIS A 51 3.66 -4.95 -6.41
C HIS A 51 5.20 -5.02 -6.48
N TRP A 52 5.71 -6.02 -7.21
CA TRP A 52 7.14 -6.14 -7.45
C TRP A 52 7.66 -4.96 -8.29
N PRO A 53 8.92 -4.52 -8.09
CA PRO A 53 9.89 -4.99 -7.10
C PRO A 53 9.50 -4.61 -5.66
N ILE A 54 9.66 -5.56 -4.72
CA ILE A 54 9.27 -5.37 -3.31
C ILE A 54 10.29 -4.49 -2.60
N GLN A 55 9.91 -3.24 -2.33
CA GLN A 55 10.76 -2.21 -1.73
C GLN A 55 9.97 -1.45 -0.66
N ALA A 56 10.62 -1.14 0.46
CA ALA A 56 10.04 -0.32 1.51
C ALA A 56 11.14 0.42 2.30
N PRO A 57 10.85 1.63 2.83
CA PRO A 57 11.76 2.34 3.73
C PRO A 57 12.19 1.46 4.93
N ALA A 58 13.41 1.69 5.42
CA ALA A 58 14.04 0.83 6.42
C ALA A 58 13.20 0.71 7.71
N GLU A 59 12.62 1.81 8.16
CA GLU A 59 11.73 1.85 9.34
C GLU A 59 10.52 0.91 9.24
N TYR A 60 9.96 0.71 8.04
CA TYR A 60 8.87 -0.23 7.85
C TYR A 60 9.37 -1.65 7.80
N ARG A 61 10.53 -1.91 7.16
CA ARG A 61 11.14 -3.25 7.15
C ARG A 61 11.53 -3.72 8.56
N GLU A 62 12.07 -2.82 9.37
CA GLU A 62 12.53 -3.11 10.72
C GLU A 62 11.39 -3.57 11.64
N LYS A 63 10.20 -2.96 11.50
CA LYS A 63 9.00 -3.36 12.27
C LYS A 63 8.62 -4.84 12.10
N TYR A 64 9.04 -5.47 11.00
CA TYR A 64 8.73 -6.88 10.70
C TYR A 64 9.96 -7.79 10.79
N ARG A 65 11.10 -7.32 11.31
CA ARG A 65 12.27 -8.16 11.52
C ARG A 65 11.91 -9.31 12.47
N GLY A 66 12.21 -10.55 12.07
CA GLY A 66 11.90 -11.75 12.85
C GLY A 66 10.45 -12.23 12.77
N VAL A 67 9.49 -11.37 12.38
CA VAL A 67 8.06 -11.73 12.35
C VAL A 67 7.78 -12.89 11.39
N TYR A 68 8.49 -12.93 10.26
CA TYR A 68 8.28 -13.92 9.21
C TYR A 68 9.29 -15.09 9.24
N ASP A 69 10.17 -15.16 10.25
CA ASP A 69 11.17 -16.23 10.39
C ASP A 69 10.53 -17.60 10.64
N VAL A 70 9.27 -17.61 11.11
CA VAL A 70 8.46 -18.81 11.34
C VAL A 70 7.99 -19.52 10.06
N GLY A 71 8.23 -18.93 8.88
CA GLY A 71 7.91 -19.51 7.58
C GLY A 71 6.46 -19.31 7.13
N TYR A 72 6.23 -19.61 5.85
CA TYR A 72 4.95 -19.36 5.18
C TYR A 72 3.78 -20.13 5.81
N ASP A 73 3.93 -21.42 6.08
CA ASP A 73 2.83 -22.27 6.56
C ASP A 73 2.30 -21.81 7.93
N SER A 74 3.21 -21.47 8.84
CA SER A 74 2.88 -20.92 10.16
C SER A 74 2.05 -19.64 10.03
N ILE A 75 2.47 -18.73 9.15
CA ILE A 75 1.78 -17.45 8.91
C ILE A 75 0.43 -17.67 8.22
N ARG A 76 0.37 -18.58 7.24
CA ARG A 76 -0.87 -18.96 6.54
C ARG A 76 -1.91 -19.48 7.53
N ASN A 77 -1.52 -20.43 8.39
CA ASN A 77 -2.40 -21.04 9.39
C ASN A 77 -2.87 -20.01 10.42
N ALA A 78 -1.98 -19.12 10.87
CA ALA A 78 -2.34 -18.01 11.75
C ALA A 78 -3.37 -17.05 11.12
N ARG A 79 -3.21 -16.72 9.82
CA ARG A 79 -4.19 -15.89 9.09
C ARG A 79 -5.56 -16.54 8.97
N ILE A 80 -5.61 -17.84 8.66
CA ILE A 80 -6.86 -18.60 8.57
C ILE A 80 -7.56 -18.62 9.93
N ALA A 81 -6.84 -18.94 11.00
CA ALA A 81 -7.39 -18.92 12.36
C ALA A 81 -7.96 -17.53 12.72
N ARG A 82 -7.26 -16.45 12.35
CA ARG A 82 -7.76 -15.09 12.58
C ARG A 82 -8.98 -14.75 11.73
N GLN A 83 -9.04 -15.17 10.47
CA GLN A 83 -10.20 -14.96 9.62
C GLN A 83 -11.45 -15.69 10.14
N LYS A 84 -11.30 -16.90 10.70
CA LYS A 84 -12.38 -17.62 11.40
C LYS A 84 -12.89 -16.84 12.61
N GLN A 85 -11.98 -16.35 13.45
CA GLN A 85 -12.34 -15.54 14.63
C GLN A 85 -13.07 -14.24 14.26
N LEU A 86 -12.72 -13.65 13.11
CA LEU A 86 -13.34 -12.42 12.59
C LEU A 86 -14.65 -12.68 11.83
N GLY A 87 -15.03 -13.95 11.59
CA GLY A 87 -16.21 -14.29 10.80
C GLY A 87 -16.08 -13.98 9.30
N ILE A 88 -14.86 -13.77 8.80
CA ILE A 88 -14.58 -13.54 7.37
C ILE A 88 -14.76 -14.84 6.57
N ILE A 89 -14.43 -15.97 7.20
CA ILE A 89 -14.63 -17.33 6.66
C ILE A 89 -15.37 -18.19 7.70
N PRO A 90 -16.06 -19.27 7.27
CA PRO A 90 -16.72 -20.20 8.18
C PRO A 90 -15.77 -20.82 9.20
N THR A 91 -16.26 -21.08 10.42
CA THR A 91 -15.46 -21.69 11.50
C THR A 91 -14.99 -23.10 11.15
N ASN A 92 -15.78 -23.83 10.35
CA ASN A 92 -15.47 -25.14 9.80
C ASN A 92 -14.75 -25.08 8.44
N PHE A 93 -14.18 -23.94 8.05
CA PHE A 93 -13.36 -23.86 6.84
C PHE A 93 -12.10 -24.73 6.99
N ASP A 94 -11.93 -25.69 6.09
CA ASP A 94 -10.72 -26.52 6.01
C ASP A 94 -9.89 -26.07 4.82
N ALA A 95 -8.63 -25.70 5.10
CA ALA A 95 -7.72 -25.21 4.10
C ALA A 95 -7.19 -26.39 3.28
N ALA A 96 -7.16 -26.26 1.95
CA ALA A 96 -6.51 -27.24 1.08
C ALA A 96 -5.02 -27.37 1.43
N GLU A 97 -4.41 -28.52 1.17
CA GLU A 97 -2.95 -28.69 1.27
C GLU A 97 -2.22 -27.90 0.19
#